data_AF-Q6PF95-F1
#
_entry.id   AF-Q6PF95-F1
#
_cell.length_a   1.000
_cell.length_b   1.000
_cell.length_c   1.000
_cell.angle_alpha   90.00
_cell.angle_beta   90.00
_cell.angle_gamma   90.00
#
_symmetry.space_group_name_H-M   'P 1'
#
loop_
_entity.id
_entity.type
_entity.pdbx_description
1 polymer ?
#
loop_
_entity_poly.entity_id
_entity_poly.type
_entity_poly.pdbx_seq_one_letter_code
_entity_poly.pdbx_strand_id
1 'polypeptide(L)'
;MGWSWVFLFLLSGTAGVHCQVQLKQSGAELVRPGASVKLSCKASGYIFTSYWIHWVKQRSGQGLEWIARIYPGTGSTYYNEKFKGKATLTADKSSSTAFMQLSSLKSEDSAVYFCAYGYDALYWGQGTPITVSSAKTTAPSVYPLAPVCGDTTGSSVTLGCLVKGYFPEPVTLTWNSGSLSSGVHTFPVVLQSDLYTLSSSVTVTSSTWPSQSITCNVAHPASSTKVDKKIEPRGPTIKPCPPCKCPAPNLLGGPSVFIFPPKIKDVLMISLSPMVTCVVVDVSEDDPDVQISWFVNNVEVLTAQTQTHREDYNSTLRVVSALPIQHQDWMSGKEFKCKVNNKALPAPIERTISKPKGSVRAPQVYVLPPPEEEMTKKQVTLTCMVTDFMPEDIYVEWTNNGKTELNYKNTEPVLDSDGSYFMYSKLRVEKKNWVERNSYSCSVVHEGLHNHHTTKSLSRTPGK
;
A
#
# COMPACT_ATOMS: atom_id res chain seq x y z
N MET A 1 -35.36 -36.49 -61.15
CA MET A 1 -35.70 -35.44 -62.12
C MET A 1 -35.77 -34.12 -61.37
N GLY A 2 -34.95 -33.14 -61.76
CA GLY A 2 -34.86 -31.84 -61.09
C GLY A 2 -33.47 -31.23 -61.25
N TRP A 3 -33.17 -30.77 -62.47
CA TRP A 3 -31.94 -30.04 -62.83
C TRP A 3 -31.92 -28.67 -62.12
N SER A 4 -30.82 -28.32 -61.46
CA SER A 4 -30.49 -26.93 -61.12
C SER A 4 -29.27 -26.50 -61.92
N TRP A 5 -29.49 -25.57 -62.85
CA TRP A 5 -28.44 -24.91 -63.62
C TRP A 5 -27.72 -23.88 -62.74
N VAL A 6 -26.40 -24.03 -62.65
CA VAL A 6 -25.48 -23.02 -62.15
C VAL A 6 -25.31 -21.96 -63.24
N PHE A 7 -25.87 -20.76 -63.04
CA PHE A 7 -25.49 -19.58 -63.81
C PHE A 7 -24.42 -18.81 -63.02
N LEU A 8 -23.16 -18.99 -63.43
CA LEU A 8 -22.05 -18.11 -63.08
C LEU A 8 -22.20 -16.82 -63.90
N PHE A 9 -22.77 -15.77 -63.29
CA PHE A 9 -22.65 -14.41 -63.83
C PHE A 9 -21.28 -13.86 -63.43
N LEU A 10 -20.30 -14.00 -64.33
CA LEU A 10 -19.11 -13.15 -64.36
C LEU A 10 -19.52 -11.75 -64.84
N LEU A 11 -19.96 -10.90 -63.90
CA LEU A 11 -19.97 -9.46 -64.10
C LEU A 11 -18.53 -8.96 -63.95
N SER A 12 -17.84 -8.84 -65.07
CA SER A 12 -16.65 -8.01 -65.22
C SER A 12 -17.04 -6.56 -65.00
N GLY A 13 -17.18 -6.17 -63.73
CA GLY A 13 -17.16 -4.78 -63.33
C GLY A 13 -15.77 -4.24 -63.62
N THR A 14 -15.60 -3.55 -64.75
CA THR A 14 -14.54 -2.57 -64.87
C THR A 14 -14.83 -1.53 -63.80
N ALA A 15 -14.20 -1.69 -62.63
CA ALA A 15 -14.05 -0.59 -61.70
C ALA A 15 -13.22 0.44 -62.45
N GLY A 16 -13.89 1.35 -63.15
CA GLY A 16 -13.30 2.60 -63.57
C GLY A 16 -12.70 3.18 -62.31
N VAL A 17 -11.37 3.17 -62.24
CA VAL A 17 -10.63 3.83 -61.17
C VAL A 17 -10.97 5.29 -61.32
N HIS A 18 -12.01 5.74 -60.62
CA HIS A 18 -12.30 7.14 -60.46
C HIS A 18 -11.10 7.68 -59.68
N CYS A 19 -10.16 8.28 -60.39
CA CYS A 19 -8.98 8.88 -59.79
C CYS A 19 -9.47 10.10 -59.01
N GLN A 20 -9.86 9.88 -57.75
CA GLN A 20 -10.25 10.96 -56.87
C GLN A 20 -9.04 11.86 -56.67
N VAL A 21 -9.21 13.15 -56.93
CA VAL A 21 -8.10 14.08 -56.82
C VAL A 21 -7.67 14.21 -55.36
N GLN A 22 -6.37 14.12 -55.11
CA GLN A 22 -5.78 14.24 -53.78
C GLN A 22 -4.54 15.15 -53.81
N LEU A 23 -4.42 15.97 -52.77
CA LEU A 23 -3.22 16.75 -52.45
C LEU A 23 -2.64 16.22 -51.15
N LYS A 24 -1.41 15.71 -51.18
CA LYS A 24 -0.71 15.18 -50.01
C LYS A 24 0.46 16.08 -49.64
N GLN A 25 0.36 16.73 -48.49
CA GLN A 25 1.39 17.63 -47.97
C GLN A 25 2.44 16.93 -47.07
N SER A 26 3.57 17.59 -46.85
CA SER A 26 4.58 17.20 -45.85
C SER A 26 4.05 17.26 -44.41
N GLY A 27 4.71 16.52 -43.51
CA GLY A 27 4.36 16.47 -42.09
C GLY A 27 4.69 17.74 -41.31
N ALA A 28 4.23 17.81 -40.07
CA ALA A 28 4.48 18.91 -39.15
C ALA A 28 5.98 19.19 -38.96
N GLU A 29 6.38 20.46 -38.88
CA GLU A 29 7.77 20.83 -38.60
C GLU A 29 7.88 21.87 -37.46
N LEU A 30 8.83 21.63 -36.56
CA LEU A 30 9.25 22.55 -35.50
C LEU A 30 10.61 23.14 -35.88
N VAL A 31 10.68 24.47 -35.97
CA VAL A 31 11.89 25.18 -36.36
C VAL A 31 12.16 26.36 -35.43
N ARG A 32 13.42 26.76 -35.32
CA ARG A 32 13.82 27.94 -34.54
C ARG A 32 13.62 29.22 -35.37
N PRO A 33 13.40 30.38 -34.71
CA PRO A 33 13.40 31.66 -35.41
C PRO A 33 14.66 31.87 -36.24
N GLY A 34 14.51 32.39 -37.46
CA GLY A 34 15.57 32.58 -38.45
C GLY A 34 15.81 31.40 -39.40
N ALA A 35 15.26 30.21 -39.09
CA ALA A 35 15.37 29.05 -39.98
C ALA A 35 14.49 29.18 -41.24
N SER A 36 14.75 28.30 -42.22
CA SER A 36 13.98 28.19 -43.45
C SER A 36 13.42 26.78 -43.57
N VAL A 37 12.17 26.64 -44.01
CA VAL A 37 11.48 25.35 -44.20
C VAL A 37 11.04 25.17 -45.64
N LYS A 38 11.05 23.94 -46.15
CA LYS A 38 10.55 23.60 -47.48
C LYS A 38 9.39 22.61 -47.39
N LEU A 39 8.18 23.12 -47.57
CA LEU A 39 6.96 22.33 -47.60
C LEU A 39 6.77 21.68 -48.97
N SER A 40 6.23 20.46 -48.99
CA SER A 40 5.87 19.75 -50.21
C SER A 40 4.36 19.52 -50.30
N CYS A 41 3.85 19.51 -51.53
CA CYS A 41 2.45 19.20 -51.85
C CYS A 41 2.43 18.35 -53.11
N LYS A 42 2.22 17.04 -52.95
CA LYS A 42 2.15 16.09 -54.04
C LYS A 42 0.72 15.95 -54.53
N ALA A 43 0.52 16.15 -55.83
CA ALA A 43 -0.75 16.05 -56.50
C ALA A 43 -0.93 14.67 -57.16
N SER A 44 -2.14 14.13 -57.09
CA SER A 44 -2.54 12.92 -57.81
C SER A 44 -3.99 12.99 -58.24
N GLY A 45 -4.34 12.36 -59.36
CA GLY A 45 -5.72 12.28 -59.88
C GLY A 45 -6.08 13.37 -60.90
N TYR A 46 -5.16 14.24 -61.28
CA TYR A 46 -5.33 15.24 -62.35
C TYR A 46 -4.00 15.56 -63.04
N ILE A 47 -4.07 16.29 -64.17
CA ILE A 47 -2.88 16.76 -64.88
C ILE A 47 -2.27 17.93 -64.11
N PHE A 48 -1.24 17.65 -63.32
CA PHE A 48 -0.56 18.61 -62.43
C PHE A 48 -0.09 19.89 -63.15
N THR A 49 0.31 19.78 -64.42
CA THR A 49 0.84 20.90 -65.22
C THR A 49 -0.21 21.85 -65.78
N SER A 50 -1.51 21.53 -65.64
CA SER A 50 -2.61 22.30 -66.26
C SER A 50 -3.33 23.26 -65.32
N TYR A 51 -2.97 23.30 -64.03
CA TYR A 51 -3.68 24.09 -63.02
C TYR A 51 -2.74 24.83 -62.07
N TRP A 52 -3.22 25.96 -61.54
CA TRP A 52 -2.51 26.70 -60.49
C TRP A 52 -2.58 25.95 -59.16
N ILE A 53 -1.44 25.92 -58.46
CA ILE A 53 -1.35 25.49 -57.07
C ILE A 53 -1.23 26.72 -56.19
N HIS A 54 -2.18 26.88 -55.28
CA HIS A 54 -2.27 27.97 -54.33
C HIS A 54 -1.67 27.54 -53.00
N TRP A 55 -0.98 28.46 -52.32
CA TRP A 55 -0.52 28.30 -50.95
C TRP A 55 -1.22 29.31 -50.05
N VAL A 56 -1.75 28.83 -48.94
CA VAL A 56 -2.58 29.60 -48.00
C VAL A 56 -2.10 29.35 -46.58
N LYS A 57 -1.98 30.42 -45.79
CA LYS A 57 -1.62 30.39 -44.37
C LYS A 57 -2.89 30.54 -43.53
N GLN A 58 -3.04 29.73 -42.50
CA GLN A 58 -4.08 29.88 -41.49
C GLN A 58 -3.44 29.98 -40.11
N ARG A 59 -3.58 31.13 -39.45
CA ARG A 59 -3.16 31.29 -38.05
C ARG A 59 -4.34 30.98 -37.13
N SER A 60 -4.07 30.36 -35.98
CA SER A 60 -5.10 30.11 -34.97
C SER A 60 -5.78 31.44 -34.56
N GLY A 61 -7.11 31.48 -34.65
CA GLY A 61 -7.92 32.68 -34.36
C GLY A 61 -7.94 33.77 -35.44
N GLN A 62 -7.29 33.57 -36.60
CA GLN A 62 -7.31 34.51 -37.73
C GLN A 62 -7.85 33.84 -39.00
N GLY A 63 -8.27 34.67 -39.97
CA GLY A 63 -8.73 34.20 -41.28
C GLY A 63 -7.62 33.58 -42.13
N LEU A 64 -8.02 33.00 -43.26
CA LEU A 64 -7.10 32.47 -44.26
C LEU A 64 -6.36 33.61 -44.98
N GLU A 65 -5.04 33.55 -45.02
CA GLU A 65 -4.18 34.49 -45.75
C GLU A 65 -3.59 33.81 -46.99
N TRP A 66 -3.96 34.27 -48.18
CA TRP A 66 -3.38 33.76 -49.42
C TRP A 66 -1.93 34.26 -49.59
N ILE A 67 -1.00 33.33 -49.83
CA ILE A 67 0.45 33.60 -49.89
C ILE A 67 0.90 33.82 -51.33
N ALA A 68 0.68 32.82 -52.17
CA ALA A 68 1.17 32.79 -53.53
C ALA A 68 0.50 31.65 -54.33
N ARG A 69 0.70 31.65 -55.65
CA ARG A 69 0.37 30.53 -56.52
C ARG A 69 1.46 30.28 -57.56
N ILE A 70 1.60 29.03 -57.98
CA ILE A 70 2.51 28.59 -59.05
C ILE A 70 1.73 27.82 -60.12
N TYR A 71 2.05 28.07 -61.38
CA TYR A 71 1.55 27.29 -62.51
C TYR A 71 2.62 26.30 -62.92
N PRO A 72 2.48 24.99 -62.61
CA PRO A 72 3.55 24.04 -62.81
C PRO A 72 3.93 23.84 -64.29
N GLY A 73 3.02 24.13 -65.24
CA GLY A 73 3.30 24.02 -66.67
C GLY A 73 4.42 24.96 -67.16
N THR A 74 4.34 26.24 -66.79
CA THR A 74 5.28 27.30 -67.22
C THR A 74 6.28 27.70 -66.14
N GLY A 75 6.02 27.37 -64.88
CA GLY A 75 6.79 27.86 -63.73
C GLY A 75 6.44 29.29 -63.31
N SER A 76 5.43 29.91 -63.92
CA SER A 76 4.98 31.26 -63.56
C SER A 76 4.49 31.31 -62.11
N THR A 77 4.89 32.32 -61.36
CA THR A 77 4.54 32.50 -59.95
C THR A 77 3.91 33.87 -59.70
N TYR A 78 2.93 33.92 -58.80
CA TYR A 78 2.33 35.16 -58.33
C TYR A 78 2.31 35.15 -56.80
N TYR A 79 2.75 36.26 -56.20
CA TYR A 79 2.87 36.41 -54.76
C TYR A 79 1.94 37.51 -54.26
N ASN A 80 1.41 37.33 -53.05
CA ASN A 80 0.90 38.43 -52.26
C ASN A 80 2.08 39.29 -51.80
N GLU A 81 1.95 40.62 -51.89
CA GLU A 81 3.01 41.57 -51.52
C GLU A 81 3.53 41.36 -50.09
N LYS A 82 2.67 40.93 -49.15
CA LYS A 82 3.05 40.61 -47.76
C LYS A 82 4.07 39.47 -47.64
N PHE A 83 4.11 38.55 -48.61
CA PHE A 83 4.93 37.34 -48.57
C PHE A 83 6.03 37.32 -49.64
N LYS A 84 6.14 38.39 -50.43
CA LYS A 84 7.16 38.54 -51.47
C LYS A 84 8.55 38.60 -50.84
N GLY A 85 9.47 37.76 -51.32
CA GLY A 85 10.82 37.60 -50.74
C GLY A 85 10.87 36.67 -49.52
N LYS A 86 9.73 36.37 -48.88
CA LYS A 86 9.64 35.43 -47.76
C LYS A 86 9.33 34.00 -48.20
N ALA A 87 8.47 33.86 -49.20
CA ALA A 87 8.12 32.58 -49.82
C ALA A 87 8.76 32.45 -51.20
N THR A 88 9.25 31.25 -51.53
CA THR A 88 9.75 30.88 -52.85
C THR A 88 9.05 29.61 -53.31
N LEU A 89 8.33 29.67 -54.43
CA LEU A 89 7.58 28.55 -54.98
C LEU A 89 8.39 27.85 -56.08
N THR A 90 8.39 26.52 -56.05
CA THR A 90 8.99 25.68 -57.09
C THR A 90 8.08 24.50 -57.38
N ALA A 91 8.17 23.93 -58.58
CA ALA A 91 7.38 22.76 -58.95
C ALA A 91 8.25 21.74 -59.68
N ASP A 92 8.10 20.47 -59.31
CA ASP A 92 8.72 19.34 -60.00
C ASP A 92 7.64 18.58 -60.77
N LYS A 93 7.78 18.62 -62.10
CA LYS A 93 6.84 17.99 -63.04
C LYS A 93 6.93 16.46 -62.97
N SER A 94 8.11 15.91 -62.71
CA SER A 94 8.34 14.46 -62.72
C SER A 94 7.65 13.76 -61.55
N SER A 95 7.70 14.37 -60.37
CA SER A 95 7.07 13.87 -59.15
C SER A 95 5.66 14.42 -58.90
N SER A 96 5.16 15.30 -59.79
CA SER A 96 3.90 16.03 -59.62
C SER A 96 3.79 16.73 -58.26
N THR A 97 4.88 17.36 -57.83
CA THR A 97 5.01 17.95 -56.49
C THR A 97 5.31 19.45 -56.58
N ALA A 98 4.48 20.25 -55.93
CA ALA A 98 4.74 21.67 -55.71
C ALA A 98 5.43 21.85 -54.35
N PHE A 99 6.35 22.80 -54.27
CA PHE A 99 7.08 23.13 -53.06
C PHE A 99 6.97 24.62 -52.74
N MET A 100 6.85 24.93 -51.46
CA MET A 100 6.98 26.28 -50.94
C MET A 100 8.11 26.32 -49.92
N GLN A 101 9.13 27.12 -50.19
CA GLN A 101 10.19 27.40 -49.25
C GLN A 101 9.89 28.72 -48.54
N LEU A 102 9.76 28.69 -47.22
CA LEU A 102 9.65 29.89 -46.39
C LEU A 102 11.01 30.17 -45.76
N SER A 103 11.48 31.39 -45.88
CA SER A 103 12.80 31.81 -45.40
C SER A 103 12.69 32.76 -44.21
N SER A 104 13.71 32.75 -43.34
CA SER A 104 13.83 33.67 -42.19
C SER A 104 12.58 33.72 -41.32
N LEU A 105 12.10 32.54 -40.91
CA LEU A 105 10.87 32.39 -40.16
C LEU A 105 10.91 33.11 -38.81
N LYS A 106 9.83 33.80 -38.47
CA LYS A 106 9.61 34.46 -37.18
C LYS A 106 8.52 33.74 -36.41
N SER A 107 8.38 34.00 -35.11
CA SER A 107 7.33 33.40 -34.28
C SER A 107 5.91 33.62 -34.84
N GLU A 108 5.68 34.78 -35.45
CA GLU A 108 4.45 35.15 -36.17
C GLU A 108 4.14 34.28 -37.40
N ASP A 109 5.09 33.48 -37.87
CA ASP A 109 4.90 32.55 -38.98
C ASP A 109 4.36 31.20 -38.56
N SER A 110 4.21 30.97 -37.26
CA SER A 110 3.56 29.77 -36.74
C SER A 110 2.09 29.73 -37.18
N ALA A 111 1.75 28.73 -37.99
CA ALA A 111 0.46 28.60 -38.66
C ALA A 111 0.35 27.23 -39.33
N VAL A 112 -0.85 26.88 -39.77
CA VAL A 112 -1.07 25.77 -40.69
C VAL A 112 -0.99 26.30 -42.12
N TYR A 113 -0.17 25.67 -42.94
CA TYR A 113 0.01 26.03 -44.34
C TYR A 113 -0.66 24.99 -45.23
N PHE A 114 -1.59 25.43 -46.08
CA PHE A 114 -2.34 24.59 -46.98
C PHE A 114 -1.87 24.80 -48.42
N CYS A 115 -1.82 23.72 -49.19
CA CYS A 115 -1.86 23.82 -50.63
C CYS A 115 -3.28 23.56 -51.15
N ALA A 116 -3.68 24.26 -52.20
CA ALA A 116 -4.99 24.08 -52.83
C ALA A 116 -4.89 24.15 -54.36
N TYR A 117 -5.82 23.51 -55.06
CA TYR A 117 -5.91 23.58 -56.53
C TYR A 117 -7.37 23.72 -57.00
N GLY A 118 -7.56 24.30 -58.19
CA GLY A 118 -8.86 24.57 -58.82
C GLY A 118 -9.10 26.07 -59.10
N TYR A 119 -10.01 26.40 -60.03
CA TYR A 119 -10.31 27.79 -60.43
C TYR A 119 -10.65 28.70 -59.23
N ASP A 120 -11.31 28.15 -58.20
CA ASP A 120 -11.61 28.82 -56.91
C ASP A 120 -10.96 28.14 -55.69
N ALA A 121 -9.86 27.39 -55.88
CA ALA A 121 -9.26 26.57 -54.81
C ALA A 121 -10.25 25.57 -54.17
N LEU A 122 -10.98 24.80 -54.98
CA LEU A 122 -12.00 23.85 -54.50
C LEU A 122 -11.43 22.68 -53.69
N TYR A 123 -10.16 22.31 -53.89
CA TYR A 123 -9.56 21.15 -53.26
C TYR A 123 -8.33 21.53 -52.46
N TRP A 124 -8.28 21.07 -51.22
CA TRP A 124 -7.26 21.43 -50.25
C TRP A 124 -6.47 20.20 -49.83
N GLY A 125 -5.18 20.39 -49.57
CA GLY A 125 -4.37 19.42 -48.84
C GLY A 125 -4.75 19.39 -47.36
N GLN A 126 -4.21 18.41 -46.64
CA GLN A 126 -4.48 18.23 -45.20
C GLN A 126 -3.87 19.33 -44.31
N GLY A 127 -3.04 20.21 -44.88
CA GLY A 127 -2.32 21.25 -44.14
C GLY A 127 -1.05 20.72 -43.47
N THR A 128 -0.04 21.58 -43.41
CA THR A 128 1.21 21.33 -42.70
C THR A 128 1.35 22.34 -41.56
N PRO A 129 1.25 21.91 -40.29
CA PRO A 129 1.46 22.81 -39.16
C PRO A 129 2.96 23.10 -39.01
N ILE A 130 3.29 24.39 -39.01
CA ILE A 130 4.65 24.89 -38.76
C ILE A 130 4.63 25.65 -37.44
N THR A 131 5.52 25.26 -36.54
CA THR A 131 5.72 25.95 -35.26
C THR A 131 7.11 26.57 -35.25
N VAL A 132 7.18 27.89 -35.08
CA VAL A 132 8.44 28.65 -35.02
C VAL A 132 8.65 29.12 -33.60
N SER A 133 9.51 28.43 -32.85
CA SER A 133 9.74 28.72 -31.44
C SER A 133 11.15 28.35 -30.99
N SER A 134 11.65 29.09 -29.99
CA SER A 134 12.86 28.75 -29.24
C SER A 134 12.57 27.86 -28.02
N ALA A 135 11.31 27.56 -27.73
CA ALA A 135 10.90 26.75 -26.59
C ALA A 135 11.44 25.32 -26.71
N LYS A 136 11.81 24.75 -25.56
CA LYS A 136 12.31 23.38 -25.47
C LYS A 136 11.15 22.40 -25.61
N THR A 137 11.36 21.33 -26.38
CA THR A 137 10.43 20.20 -26.44
C THR A 137 10.17 19.69 -25.02
N THR A 138 8.90 19.66 -24.62
CA THR A 138 8.47 19.28 -23.27
C THR A 138 7.43 18.18 -23.37
N ALA A 139 7.63 17.09 -22.62
CA ALA A 139 6.72 15.95 -22.59
C ALA A 139 5.41 16.28 -21.83
N PRO A 140 4.26 15.75 -22.26
CA PRO A 140 2.99 15.97 -21.56
C PRO A 140 2.95 15.31 -20.19
N SER A 141 2.30 15.98 -19.23
CA SER A 141 1.80 15.38 -18.00
C SER A 141 0.32 15.04 -18.15
N VAL A 142 -0.06 13.79 -17.84
CA VAL A 142 -1.42 13.27 -18.04
C VAL A 142 -2.10 13.02 -16.70
N TYR A 143 -3.24 13.67 -16.49
CA TYR A 143 -4.02 13.61 -15.25
C TYR A 143 -5.41 13.00 -15.50
N PRO A 144 -5.83 11.98 -14.74
CA PRO A 144 -7.17 11.43 -14.84
C PRO A 144 -8.18 12.35 -14.13
N LEU A 145 -9.28 12.65 -14.82
CA LEU A 145 -10.41 13.40 -14.29
C LEU A 145 -11.55 12.42 -14.02
N ALA A 146 -11.55 11.87 -12.81
CA ALA A 146 -12.65 11.06 -12.29
C ALA A 146 -13.74 11.97 -11.68
N PRO A 147 -15.03 11.56 -11.75
CA PRO A 147 -16.15 12.31 -11.19
C PRO A 147 -16.04 12.43 -9.66
N VAL A 148 -16.68 13.46 -9.12
CA VAL A 148 -16.64 13.80 -7.69
C VAL A 148 -17.49 12.80 -6.89
N CYS A 149 -17.06 12.48 -5.65
CA CYS A 149 -17.87 11.70 -4.71
C CYS A 149 -19.13 12.48 -4.33
N GLY A 150 -20.24 12.13 -4.97
CA GLY A 150 -21.60 12.56 -4.67
C GLY A 150 -22.51 11.72 -5.56
N ASP A 151 -23.65 11.26 -5.04
CA ASP A 151 -24.57 10.41 -5.78
C ASP A 151 -25.06 11.12 -7.05
N THR A 152 -24.34 10.94 -8.16
CA THR A 152 -24.86 11.25 -9.47
C THR A 152 -25.90 10.18 -9.76
N THR A 153 -27.16 10.47 -9.46
CA THR A 153 -28.35 9.65 -9.74
C THR A 153 -28.62 9.48 -11.26
N GLY A 154 -27.64 9.80 -12.10
CA GLY A 154 -27.72 9.74 -13.56
C GLY A 154 -27.38 8.36 -14.09
N SER A 155 -28.05 7.96 -15.18
CA SER A 155 -27.77 6.73 -15.92
C SER A 155 -26.39 6.73 -16.60
N SER A 156 -25.75 7.89 -16.73
CA SER A 156 -24.44 8.09 -17.35
C SER A 156 -23.47 8.86 -16.45
N VAL A 157 -22.18 8.62 -16.66
CA VAL A 157 -21.06 9.26 -15.96
C VAL A 157 -20.10 9.81 -17.01
N THR A 158 -19.68 11.06 -16.84
CA THR A 158 -18.65 11.69 -17.66
C THR A 158 -17.29 11.61 -16.96
N LEU A 159 -16.33 11.01 -17.65
CA LEU A 159 -14.93 10.93 -17.26
C LEU A 159 -14.11 11.88 -18.12
N GLY A 160 -12.88 12.20 -17.71
CA GLY A 160 -11.99 12.99 -18.54
C GLY A 160 -10.51 12.73 -18.31
N CYS A 161 -9.70 13.27 -19.20
CA CYS A 161 -8.26 13.16 -19.18
C CYS A 161 -7.67 14.53 -19.57
N LEU A 162 -6.83 15.07 -18.68
CA LEU A 162 -6.16 16.35 -18.87
C LEU A 162 -4.70 16.10 -19.25
N VAL A 163 -4.31 16.60 -20.41
CA VAL A 163 -2.94 16.58 -20.91
C VAL A 163 -2.37 17.98 -20.81
N LYS A 164 -1.42 18.20 -19.92
CA LYS A 164 -0.93 19.53 -19.56
C LYS A 164 0.58 19.63 -19.75
N GLY A 165 1.02 20.80 -20.19
CA GLY A 165 2.42 21.20 -20.11
C GLY A 165 3.31 20.60 -21.20
N TYR A 166 2.78 20.36 -22.41
CA TYR A 166 3.58 19.80 -23.51
C TYR A 166 3.94 20.86 -24.54
N PHE A 167 5.00 20.59 -25.30
CA PHE A 167 5.40 21.42 -26.43
C PHE A 167 6.24 20.62 -27.43
N PRO A 168 6.03 20.76 -28.76
CA PRO A 168 4.98 21.51 -29.48
C PRO A 168 3.69 20.69 -29.73
N GLU A 169 2.76 21.19 -30.54
CA GLU A 169 1.67 20.37 -31.12
C GLU A 169 2.17 19.47 -32.28
N PRO A 170 1.48 18.35 -32.60
CA PRO A 170 0.25 17.84 -32.00
C PRO A 170 0.46 16.75 -30.93
N VAL A 171 -0.59 16.50 -30.13
CA VAL A 171 -0.72 15.31 -29.28
C VAL A 171 -1.91 14.49 -29.77
N THR A 172 -1.74 13.17 -29.79
CA THR A 172 -2.84 12.23 -30.05
C THR A 172 -3.39 11.73 -28.72
N LEU A 173 -4.69 11.91 -28.50
CA LEU A 173 -5.41 11.37 -27.34
C LEU A 173 -6.50 10.42 -27.83
N THR A 174 -6.45 9.17 -27.38
CA THR A 174 -7.49 8.15 -27.63
C THR A 174 -7.94 7.51 -26.33
N TRP A 175 -9.08 6.82 -26.38
CA TRP A 175 -9.65 6.11 -25.23
C TRP A 175 -9.67 4.60 -25.51
N ASN A 176 -9.21 3.79 -24.55
CA ASN A 176 -9.05 2.34 -24.66
C ASN A 176 -8.42 1.90 -25.99
N SER A 177 -7.32 2.54 -26.37
CA SER A 177 -6.56 2.30 -27.59
C SER A 177 -7.40 2.43 -28.87
N GLY A 178 -8.45 3.26 -28.85
CA GLY A 178 -9.37 3.50 -29.96
C GLY A 178 -10.63 2.63 -29.96
N SER A 179 -10.77 1.68 -29.03
CA SER A 179 -12.00 0.87 -28.92
C SER A 179 -13.18 1.66 -28.36
N LEU A 180 -12.92 2.75 -27.62
CA LEU A 180 -13.94 3.63 -27.08
C LEU A 180 -13.96 4.97 -27.85
N SER A 181 -14.96 5.15 -28.71
CA SER A 181 -15.14 6.36 -29.52
C SER A 181 -16.50 7.04 -29.32
N SER A 182 -17.50 6.30 -28.84
CA SER A 182 -18.84 6.84 -28.55
C SER A 182 -18.81 7.73 -27.30
N GLY A 183 -19.43 8.90 -27.36
CA GLY A 183 -19.51 9.85 -26.25
C GLY A 183 -18.18 10.57 -25.91
N VAL A 184 -17.16 10.46 -26.78
CA VAL A 184 -15.87 11.13 -26.62
C VAL A 184 -15.92 12.55 -27.18
N HIS A 185 -15.50 13.51 -26.38
CA HIS A 185 -15.33 14.92 -26.75
C HIS A 185 -13.92 15.37 -26.39
N THR A 186 -13.14 15.73 -27.41
CA THR A 186 -11.80 16.30 -27.22
C THR A 186 -11.87 17.80 -27.45
N PHE A 187 -11.50 18.58 -26.44
CA PHE A 187 -11.60 20.04 -26.46
C PHE A 187 -10.44 20.67 -27.26
N PRO A 188 -10.59 21.88 -27.79
CA PRO A 188 -9.50 22.58 -28.49
C PRO A 188 -8.29 22.80 -27.58
N VAL A 189 -7.10 22.73 -28.16
CA VAL A 189 -5.82 22.96 -27.46
C VAL A 189 -5.70 24.44 -27.09
N VAL A 190 -5.22 24.70 -25.87
CA VAL A 190 -4.93 26.05 -25.37
C VAL A 190 -3.44 26.20 -25.08
N LEU A 191 -2.86 27.31 -25.54
CA LEU A 191 -1.47 27.70 -25.24
C LEU A 191 -1.44 28.57 -23.98
N GLN A 192 -0.71 28.15 -22.95
CA GLN A 192 -0.55 28.87 -21.70
C GLN A 192 0.93 28.86 -21.27
N SER A 193 1.56 30.04 -21.20
CA SER A 193 2.98 30.20 -20.81
C SER A 193 3.93 29.29 -21.63
N ASP A 194 3.85 29.38 -22.97
CA ASP A 194 4.62 28.59 -23.95
C ASP A 194 4.39 27.07 -23.97
N LEU A 195 3.48 26.56 -23.13
CA LEU A 195 3.12 25.14 -23.12
C LEU A 195 1.64 24.93 -23.47
N TYR A 196 1.37 23.85 -24.18
CA TYR A 196 0.04 23.46 -24.60
C TYR A 196 -0.67 22.63 -23.53
N THR A 197 -1.98 22.78 -23.49
CA THR A 197 -2.89 22.00 -22.65
C THR A 197 -4.09 21.55 -23.49
N LEU A 198 -4.46 20.28 -23.33
CA LEU A 198 -5.56 19.62 -24.00
C LEU A 198 -6.38 18.86 -22.96
N SER A 199 -7.70 18.84 -23.11
CA SER A 199 -8.57 17.94 -22.33
C SER A 199 -9.45 17.13 -23.25
N SER A 200 -9.81 15.92 -22.81
CA SER A 200 -10.82 15.09 -23.45
C SER A 200 -11.74 14.51 -22.39
N SER A 201 -13.02 14.38 -22.70
CA SER A 201 -14.03 13.75 -21.86
C SER A 201 -14.71 12.60 -22.59
N VAL A 202 -15.13 11.58 -21.85
CA VAL A 202 -15.93 10.47 -22.37
C VAL A 202 -17.12 10.21 -21.46
N THR A 203 -18.31 10.07 -22.03
CA THR A 203 -19.52 9.72 -21.29
C THR A 203 -19.81 8.22 -21.44
N VAL A 204 -19.89 7.51 -20.32
CA VAL A 204 -20.13 6.07 -20.25
C VAL A 204 -21.32 5.75 -19.34
N THR A 205 -21.86 4.53 -19.44
CA THR A 205 -22.96 4.09 -18.60
C THR A 205 -22.50 3.88 -17.15
N SER A 206 -23.24 4.46 -16.19
CA SER A 206 -22.88 4.44 -14.77
C SER A 206 -22.73 3.02 -14.20
N SER A 207 -23.58 2.07 -14.64
CA SER A 207 -23.58 0.69 -14.15
C SER A 207 -22.38 -0.15 -14.59
N THR A 208 -21.73 0.20 -15.71
CA THR A 208 -20.64 -0.61 -16.28
C THR A 208 -19.26 -0.05 -15.98
N TRP A 209 -19.16 1.23 -15.62
CA TRP A 209 -17.87 1.88 -15.36
C TRP A 209 -17.08 1.27 -14.18
N PRO A 210 -17.65 0.98 -13.00
CA PRO A 210 -16.88 0.47 -11.87
C PRO A 210 -16.12 -0.83 -12.14
N SER A 211 -16.62 -1.65 -13.07
CA SER A 211 -16.01 -2.92 -13.47
C SER A 211 -15.19 -2.84 -14.77
N GLN A 212 -15.32 -1.75 -15.55
CA GLN A 212 -14.60 -1.56 -16.81
C GLN A 212 -13.36 -0.68 -16.60
N SER A 213 -12.21 -1.14 -17.10
CA SER A 213 -10.97 -0.37 -17.11
C SER A 213 -10.99 0.65 -18.26
N ILE A 214 -11.37 1.90 -17.95
CA ILE A 214 -11.28 3.01 -18.92
C ILE A 214 -9.90 3.67 -18.79
N THR A 215 -9.21 3.77 -19.93
CA THR A 215 -7.85 4.29 -20.04
C THR A 215 -7.81 5.38 -21.10
N CYS A 216 -7.18 6.52 -20.79
CA CYS A 216 -6.80 7.49 -21.81
C CYS A 216 -5.35 7.24 -22.25
N ASN A 217 -5.17 7.13 -23.56
CA ASN A 217 -3.90 6.85 -24.21
C ASN A 217 -3.42 8.12 -24.89
N VAL A 218 -2.28 8.64 -24.47
CA VAL A 218 -1.72 9.91 -24.93
C VAL A 218 -0.38 9.66 -25.58
N ALA A 219 -0.21 10.12 -26.83
CA ALA A 219 1.04 10.03 -27.56
C ALA A 219 1.47 11.43 -28.04
N HIS A 220 2.72 11.79 -27.71
CA HIS A 220 3.35 13.02 -28.15
C HIS A 220 4.58 12.69 -29.01
N PRO A 221 4.48 12.82 -30.35
CA PRO A 221 5.55 12.42 -31.26
C PRO A 221 6.85 13.18 -31.04
N ALA A 222 6.80 14.48 -30.75
CA ALA A 222 7.99 15.32 -30.65
C ALA A 222 8.89 14.96 -29.44
N SER A 223 8.31 14.48 -28.35
CA SER A 223 9.07 13.98 -27.18
C SER A 223 9.12 12.45 -27.09
N SER A 224 8.64 11.73 -28.11
CA SER A 224 8.50 10.27 -28.11
C SER A 224 7.78 9.71 -26.87
N THR A 225 6.86 10.48 -26.28
CA THR A 225 6.19 10.12 -25.03
C THR A 225 4.89 9.39 -25.33
N LYS A 226 4.69 8.24 -24.69
CA LYS A 226 3.42 7.51 -24.67
C LYS A 226 3.01 7.29 -23.22
N VAL A 227 1.80 7.69 -22.86
CA VAL A 227 1.27 7.56 -21.50
C VAL A 227 -0.13 7.00 -21.56
N ASP A 228 -0.31 5.87 -20.87
CA ASP A 228 -1.61 5.25 -20.66
C ASP A 228 -2.04 5.51 -19.23
N LYS A 229 -3.12 6.26 -19.04
CA LYS A 229 -3.62 6.62 -17.72
C LYS A 229 -5.02 6.05 -17.51
N LYS A 230 -5.10 5.11 -16.57
CA LYS A 230 -6.37 4.52 -16.13
C LYS A 230 -7.16 5.52 -15.29
N ILE A 231 -8.47 5.61 -15.53
CA ILE A 231 -9.40 6.41 -14.74
C ILE A 231 -10.10 5.50 -13.76
N GLU A 232 -9.74 5.66 -12.49
CA GLU A 232 -10.34 4.90 -11.40
C GLU A 232 -11.40 5.76 -10.68
N PRO A 233 -12.49 5.15 -10.18
CA PRO A 233 -13.43 5.85 -9.33
C PRO A 233 -12.71 6.49 -8.15
N ARG A 234 -13.02 7.76 -7.85
CA ARG A 234 -12.57 8.37 -6.60
C ARG A 234 -13.32 7.67 -5.47
N GLY A 235 -12.66 6.76 -4.77
CA GLY A 235 -13.12 6.30 -3.47
C GLY A 235 -13.05 7.45 -2.46
N PRO A 236 -13.88 7.44 -1.40
CA PRO A 236 -13.67 8.35 -0.29
C PRO A 236 -12.22 8.21 0.15
N THR A 237 -11.52 9.32 0.24
CA THR A 237 -10.15 9.35 0.76
C THR A 237 -10.20 9.20 2.29
N ILE A 238 -10.83 8.12 2.76
CA ILE A 238 -10.34 7.46 3.95
C ILE A 238 -9.04 6.84 3.46
N LYS A 239 -7.93 7.56 3.58
CA LYS A 239 -6.72 6.83 3.93
C LYS A 239 -7.13 6.16 5.24
N PRO A 240 -7.28 4.82 5.34
CA PRO A 240 -6.99 4.25 6.63
C PRO A 240 -5.61 4.83 6.94
N CYS A 241 -5.42 5.38 8.14
CA CYS A 241 -4.08 5.65 8.61
C CYS A 241 -3.21 4.49 8.09
N PRO A 242 -2.06 4.73 7.42
CA PRO A 242 -1.11 3.63 7.25
C PRO A 242 -1.10 2.92 8.60
N PRO A 243 -1.26 1.57 8.65
CA PRO A 243 -1.39 0.89 9.93
C PRO A 243 -0.35 1.54 10.81
N CYS A 244 -0.79 2.17 11.90
CA CYS A 244 0.14 2.72 12.84
C CYS A 244 0.90 1.48 13.33
N LYS A 245 1.95 1.05 12.61
CA LYS A 245 3.22 0.89 13.25
C LYS A 245 3.37 2.23 13.93
N CYS A 246 2.99 2.28 15.21
CA CYS A 246 3.53 3.28 16.10
C CYS A 246 4.98 3.42 15.64
N PRO A 247 5.42 4.58 15.14
CA PRO A 247 6.85 4.79 14.98
C PRO A 247 7.40 4.34 16.32
N ALA A 248 8.28 3.31 16.30
CA ALA A 248 8.80 2.72 17.52
C ALA A 248 9.07 3.91 18.45
N PRO A 249 8.44 3.95 19.64
CA PRO A 249 8.59 5.12 20.49
C PRO A 249 10.06 5.42 20.50
N ASN A 250 10.47 6.67 20.26
CA ASN A 250 11.86 7.06 20.51
C ASN A 250 12.08 6.73 21.99
N LEU A 251 12.55 5.52 22.26
CA LEU A 251 12.70 4.91 23.57
C LEU A 251 13.93 5.59 24.14
N LEU A 252 13.71 6.81 24.63
CA LEU A 252 14.74 7.69 25.20
C LEU A 252 15.51 7.02 26.36
N GLY A 253 15.04 5.86 26.86
CA GLY A 253 15.65 5.08 27.93
C GLY A 253 16.31 3.75 27.52
N GLY A 254 16.27 3.33 26.25
CA GLY A 254 16.75 2.01 25.83
C GLY A 254 15.96 0.83 26.43
N PRO A 255 16.43 -0.42 26.26
CA PRO A 255 15.75 -1.61 26.76
C PRO A 255 15.75 -1.73 28.29
N SER A 256 14.66 -2.25 28.85
CA SER A 256 14.47 -2.47 30.29
C SER A 256 14.68 -3.94 30.66
N VAL A 257 15.35 -4.20 31.80
CA VAL A 257 15.69 -5.56 32.26
C VAL A 257 15.03 -5.89 33.59
N PHE A 258 14.31 -7.00 33.62
CA PHE A 258 13.65 -7.58 34.79
C PHE A 258 14.15 -8.99 35.04
N ILE A 259 14.32 -9.37 36.31
CA ILE A 259 14.69 -10.73 36.71
C ILE A 259 13.60 -11.28 37.64
N PHE A 260 13.21 -12.54 37.43
CA PHE A 260 12.12 -13.20 38.13
C PHE A 260 12.61 -14.47 38.83
N PRO A 261 12.11 -14.76 40.04
CA PRO A 261 12.46 -15.97 40.77
C PRO A 261 11.86 -17.21 40.08
N PRO A 262 12.39 -18.41 40.37
CA PRO A 262 11.75 -19.66 39.97
C PRO A 262 10.38 -19.79 40.68
N LYS A 263 9.45 -20.50 40.05
CA LYS A 263 8.16 -20.79 40.68
C LYS A 263 8.40 -21.69 41.90
N ILE A 264 7.78 -21.35 43.03
CA ILE A 264 8.01 -22.06 44.30
C ILE A 264 7.69 -23.56 44.21
N LYS A 265 6.68 -23.96 43.42
CA LYS A 265 6.37 -25.38 43.14
C LYS A 265 7.56 -26.10 42.50
N ASP A 266 8.22 -25.48 41.52
CA ASP A 266 9.34 -26.07 40.79
C ASP A 266 10.58 -26.21 41.68
N VAL A 267 10.74 -25.30 42.65
CA VAL A 267 11.83 -25.32 43.65
C VAL A 267 11.63 -26.39 44.73
N LEU A 268 10.38 -26.62 45.17
CA LEU A 268 10.11 -27.51 46.29
C LEU A 268 9.81 -28.96 45.86
N MET A 269 9.52 -29.19 44.57
CA MET A 269 9.29 -30.53 44.01
C MET A 269 10.50 -31.03 43.21
N ILE A 270 11.10 -32.14 43.68
CA ILE A 270 12.29 -32.76 43.06
C ILE A 270 12.07 -33.26 41.62
N SER A 271 10.82 -33.51 41.21
CA SER A 271 10.48 -33.96 39.86
C SER A 271 10.42 -32.81 38.84
N LEU A 272 10.47 -31.57 39.31
CA LEU A 272 10.40 -30.36 38.49
C LEU A 272 11.77 -29.69 38.40
N SER A 273 11.96 -28.85 37.39
CA SER A 273 13.22 -28.17 37.12
C SER A 273 13.04 -26.66 37.32
N PRO A 274 13.55 -26.08 38.43
CA PRO A 274 13.42 -24.65 38.68
C PRO A 274 14.28 -23.83 37.70
N MET A 275 13.77 -22.67 37.29
CA MET A 275 14.46 -21.75 36.38
C MET A 275 14.38 -20.32 36.88
N VAL A 276 15.50 -19.60 36.86
CA VAL A 276 15.52 -18.13 37.04
C VAL A 276 15.32 -17.50 35.67
N THR A 277 14.44 -16.51 35.57
CA THR A 277 14.08 -15.92 34.27
C THR A 277 14.49 -14.46 34.21
N CYS A 278 15.20 -14.07 33.16
CA CYS A 278 15.54 -12.68 32.85
C CYS A 278 14.77 -12.25 31.59
N VAL A 279 13.99 -11.17 31.72
CA VAL A 279 13.15 -10.63 30.65
C VAL A 279 13.66 -9.24 30.29
N VAL A 280 13.94 -9.05 29.00
CA VAL A 280 14.32 -7.77 28.41
C VAL A 280 13.15 -7.31 27.56
N VAL A 281 12.62 -6.13 27.87
CA VAL A 281 11.52 -5.48 27.14
C VAL A 281 12.00 -4.16 26.55
N ASP A 282 11.18 -3.54 25.70
CA ASP A 282 11.50 -2.28 25.03
C ASP A 282 12.76 -2.38 24.14
N VAL A 283 13.00 -3.56 23.55
CA VAL A 283 14.12 -3.76 22.60
C VAL A 283 13.71 -3.22 21.23
N SER A 284 14.51 -2.33 20.66
CA SER A 284 14.26 -1.75 19.33
C SER A 284 14.39 -2.79 18.21
N GLU A 285 13.54 -2.70 17.17
CA GLU A 285 13.72 -3.49 15.93
C GLU A 285 15.01 -3.10 15.19
N ASP A 286 15.53 -1.89 15.38
CA ASP A 286 16.76 -1.42 14.72
C ASP A 286 18.03 -2.00 15.37
N ASP A 287 17.98 -2.31 16.66
CA ASP A 287 19.07 -2.91 17.45
C ASP A 287 18.60 -4.18 18.18
N PRO A 288 18.22 -5.26 17.45
CA PRO A 288 17.60 -6.45 18.03
C PRO A 288 18.59 -7.36 18.78
N ASP A 289 19.89 -7.14 18.60
CA ASP A 289 20.95 -7.97 19.16
C ASP A 289 21.12 -7.71 20.66
N VAL A 290 20.50 -8.56 21.48
CA VAL A 290 20.61 -8.53 22.94
C VAL A 290 21.54 -9.67 23.40
N GLN A 291 22.63 -9.32 24.07
CA GLN A 291 23.56 -10.27 24.68
C GLN A 291 23.22 -10.44 26.16
N ILE A 292 22.91 -11.67 26.58
CA ILE A 292 22.58 -11.98 27.97
C ILE A 292 23.61 -12.97 28.52
N SER A 293 24.35 -12.54 29.54
CA SER A 293 25.29 -13.37 30.31
C SER A 293 24.73 -13.65 31.70
N TRP A 294 24.90 -14.87 32.17
CA TRP A 294 24.44 -15.31 33.49
C TRP A 294 25.61 -15.59 34.42
N PHE A 295 25.47 -15.22 35.69
CA PHE A 295 26.45 -15.51 36.74
C PHE A 295 25.76 -16.09 37.97
N VAL A 296 26.34 -17.13 38.54
CA VAL A 296 25.93 -17.72 39.81
C VAL A 296 27.05 -17.48 40.82
N ASN A 297 26.79 -16.73 41.89
CA ASN A 297 27.82 -16.25 42.83
C ASN A 297 29.03 -15.61 42.11
N ASN A 298 28.76 -14.78 41.10
CA ASN A 298 29.76 -14.12 40.24
C ASN A 298 30.59 -15.05 39.33
N VAL A 299 30.28 -16.35 39.23
CA VAL A 299 30.88 -17.27 38.26
C VAL A 299 29.99 -17.36 37.04
N GLU A 300 30.54 -17.11 35.85
CA GLU A 300 29.77 -17.14 34.60
C GLU A 300 29.29 -18.56 34.26
N VAL A 301 28.04 -18.68 33.80
CA VAL A 301 27.41 -19.94 33.39
C VAL A 301 26.77 -19.79 32.02
N LEU A 302 26.84 -20.86 31.22
CA LEU A 302 26.40 -20.86 29.81
C LEU A 302 25.22 -21.82 29.52
N THR A 303 24.61 -22.39 30.57
CA THR A 303 23.51 -23.37 30.45
C THR A 303 22.13 -22.73 30.20
N ALA A 304 22.05 -21.39 30.19
CA ALA A 304 20.81 -20.67 29.98
C ALA A 304 20.27 -20.83 28.55
N GLN A 305 18.95 -20.85 28.41
CA GLN A 305 18.24 -20.90 27.15
C GLN A 305 17.57 -19.56 26.88
N THR A 306 17.85 -18.98 25.72
CA THR A 306 17.32 -17.66 25.35
C THR A 306 16.35 -17.79 24.19
N GLN A 307 15.16 -17.21 24.35
CA GLN A 307 14.10 -17.17 23.36
C GLN A 307 13.72 -15.71 23.09
N THR A 308 13.58 -15.36 21.82
CA THR A 308 13.17 -14.02 21.39
C THR A 308 11.74 -14.08 20.88
N HIS A 309 10.88 -13.25 21.46
CA HIS A 309 9.48 -13.11 21.08
C HIS A 309 9.24 -11.74 20.47
N ARG A 310 8.48 -11.70 19.37
CA ARG A 310 7.96 -10.45 18.79
C ARG A 310 6.64 -10.10 19.46
N GLU A 311 6.52 -8.87 19.94
CA GLU A 311 5.22 -8.33 20.35
C GLU A 311 4.61 -7.56 19.18
N ASP A 312 3.50 -8.06 18.65
CA ASP A 312 2.87 -7.54 17.42
C ASP A 312 2.27 -6.12 17.59
N TYR A 313 2.19 -5.58 18.81
CA TYR A 313 1.39 -4.38 19.12
C TYR A 313 2.19 -3.09 19.33
N ASN A 314 3.47 -3.15 19.73
CA ASN A 314 4.27 -1.96 20.11
C ASN A 314 5.56 -1.77 19.30
N SER A 315 5.84 -2.62 18.30
CA SER A 315 7.09 -2.60 17.53
C SER A 315 8.36 -2.72 18.40
N THR A 316 8.24 -3.36 19.56
CA THR A 316 9.39 -3.74 20.40
C THR A 316 9.53 -5.25 20.44
N LEU A 317 10.75 -5.72 20.67
CA LEU A 317 11.07 -7.12 20.87
C LEU A 317 11.11 -7.42 22.38
N ARG A 318 10.66 -8.62 22.74
CA ARG A 318 10.75 -9.16 24.10
C ARG A 318 11.70 -10.36 24.10
N VAL A 319 12.84 -10.23 24.75
CA VAL A 319 13.83 -11.31 24.86
C VAL A 319 13.72 -11.94 26.25
N VAL A 320 13.56 -13.25 26.29
CA VAL A 320 13.44 -14.03 27.55
C VAL A 320 14.60 -15.01 27.61
N SER A 321 15.46 -14.87 28.61
CA SER A 321 16.49 -15.86 28.93
C SER A 321 16.10 -16.60 30.20
N ALA A 322 16.06 -17.93 30.15
CA ALA A 322 15.75 -18.78 31.29
C ALA A 322 16.99 -19.61 31.64
N LEU A 323 17.48 -19.47 32.87
CA LEU A 323 18.58 -20.25 33.42
C LEU A 323 18.04 -21.40 34.26
N PRO A 324 18.18 -22.66 33.83
CA PRO A 324 17.90 -23.82 34.68
C PRO A 324 18.88 -23.86 35.86
N ILE A 325 18.35 -24.07 37.05
CA ILE A 325 19.14 -24.09 38.29
C ILE A 325 18.88 -25.37 39.09
N GLN A 326 19.75 -25.67 40.06
CA GLN A 326 19.50 -26.75 41.00
C GLN A 326 18.65 -26.26 42.19
N HIS A 327 17.79 -27.13 42.72
CA HIS A 327 16.92 -26.84 43.87
C HIS A 327 17.74 -26.32 45.07
N GLN A 328 18.87 -26.95 45.36
CA GLN A 328 19.74 -26.59 46.48
C GLN A 328 20.43 -25.23 46.31
N ASP A 329 20.70 -24.82 45.07
CA ASP A 329 21.35 -23.53 44.79
C ASP A 329 20.45 -22.37 45.19
N TRP A 330 19.17 -22.45 44.86
CA TRP A 330 18.18 -21.45 45.30
C TRP A 330 17.98 -21.48 46.81
N MET A 331 17.77 -22.68 47.38
CA MET A 331 17.46 -22.84 48.80
C MET A 331 18.61 -22.45 49.73
N SER A 332 19.86 -22.59 49.27
CA SER A 332 21.06 -22.12 50.00
C SER A 332 21.28 -20.61 49.89
N GLY A 333 20.46 -19.89 49.13
CA GLY A 333 20.54 -18.44 48.99
C GLY A 333 21.68 -17.99 48.06
N LYS A 334 22.06 -18.80 47.07
CA LYS A 334 22.99 -18.35 46.03
C LYS A 334 22.41 -17.15 45.27
N GLU A 335 23.30 -16.28 44.82
CA GLU A 335 22.95 -15.10 44.04
C GLU A 335 23.03 -15.42 42.54
N PHE A 336 21.94 -15.14 41.84
CA PHE A 336 21.82 -15.29 40.39
C PHE A 336 21.79 -13.90 39.76
N LYS A 337 22.74 -13.63 38.87
CA LYS A 337 22.86 -12.35 38.18
C LYS A 337 22.66 -12.52 36.68
N CYS A 338 21.75 -11.74 36.13
CA CYS A 338 21.57 -11.55 34.70
C CYS A 338 22.24 -10.23 34.29
N LYS A 339 23.19 -10.30 33.35
CA LYS A 339 23.87 -9.15 32.75
C LYS A 339 23.46 -9.02 31.30
N VAL A 340 22.87 -7.88 30.94
CA VAL A 340 22.32 -7.62 29.61
C VAL A 340 23.11 -6.51 28.95
N ASN A 341 23.52 -6.75 27.71
CA ASN A 341 24.24 -5.80 26.87
C ASN A 341 23.51 -5.64 25.53
N ASN A 342 23.37 -4.40 25.06
CA ASN A 342 22.73 -4.05 23.79
C ASN A 342 23.30 -2.73 23.28
N LYS A 343 23.35 -2.54 21.95
CA LYS A 343 23.95 -1.34 21.33
C LYS A 343 23.25 -0.04 21.71
N ALA A 344 21.94 -0.08 21.99
CA ALA A 344 21.17 1.07 22.42
C ALA A 344 21.40 1.44 23.91
N LEU A 345 22.14 0.63 24.66
CA LEU A 345 22.48 0.90 26.06
C LEU A 345 23.86 1.57 26.18
N PRO A 346 24.00 2.64 26.99
CA PRO A 346 25.30 3.26 27.25
C PRO A 346 26.22 2.38 28.12
N ALA A 347 25.64 1.49 28.92
CA ALA A 347 26.35 0.53 29.75
C ALA A 347 25.50 -0.74 29.97
N PRO A 348 26.12 -1.91 30.22
CA PRO A 348 25.37 -3.14 30.52
C PRO A 348 24.49 -3.00 31.77
N ILE A 349 23.27 -3.52 31.71
CA ILE A 349 22.34 -3.56 32.85
C ILE A 349 22.50 -4.90 33.57
N GLU A 350 22.76 -4.85 34.88
CA GLU A 350 22.85 -6.03 35.74
C GLU A 350 21.65 -6.11 36.70
N ARG A 351 21.02 -7.28 36.78
CA ARG A 351 19.96 -7.59 37.74
C ARG A 351 20.32 -8.85 38.51
N THR A 352 20.19 -8.80 39.83
CA THR A 352 20.51 -9.91 40.72
C THR A 352 19.28 -10.33 41.52
N ILE A 353 19.13 -11.64 41.72
CA ILE A 353 18.09 -12.22 42.54
C ILE A 353 18.64 -13.39 43.35
N SER A 354 18.10 -13.58 44.55
CA SER A 354 18.39 -14.70 45.44
C SER A 354 17.14 -14.99 46.25
N LYS A 355 17.08 -16.15 46.91
CA LYS A 355 16.04 -16.42 47.90
C LYS A 355 16.04 -15.32 48.98
N PRO A 356 14.89 -14.72 49.33
CA PRO A 356 14.79 -13.78 50.44
C PRO A 356 15.24 -14.43 51.75
N LYS A 357 15.96 -13.67 52.58
CA LYS A 357 16.34 -14.13 53.93
C LYS A 357 15.20 -13.79 54.89
N GLY A 358 14.74 -14.76 55.67
CA GLY A 358 13.64 -14.55 56.61
C GLY A 358 13.38 -15.75 57.50
N SER A 359 12.51 -15.56 58.48
CA SER A 359 11.97 -16.64 59.30
C SER A 359 10.98 -17.47 58.50
N VAL A 360 11.03 -18.79 58.67
CA VAL A 360 10.10 -19.73 58.05
C VAL A 360 9.02 -20.12 59.04
N ARG A 361 7.75 -20.00 58.66
CA ARG A 361 6.59 -20.48 59.42
C ARG A 361 5.70 -21.34 58.53
N ALA A 362 5.29 -22.49 59.04
CA ALA A 362 4.50 -23.46 58.30
C ALA A 362 3.01 -23.05 58.24
N PRO A 363 2.36 -23.05 57.06
CA PRO A 363 0.96 -22.67 56.93
C PRO A 363 0.03 -23.60 57.71
N GLN A 364 -0.99 -23.00 58.33
CA GLN A 364 -2.19 -23.69 58.78
C GLN A 364 -3.21 -23.71 57.65
N VAL A 365 -3.70 -24.90 57.31
CA VAL A 365 -4.60 -25.13 56.17
C VAL A 365 -5.94 -25.64 56.65
N TYR A 366 -7.01 -24.95 56.27
CA TYR A 366 -8.40 -25.28 56.59
C TYR A 366 -9.23 -25.32 55.31
N VAL A 367 -10.12 -26.29 55.19
CA VAL A 367 -11.04 -26.39 54.05
C VAL A 367 -12.46 -26.26 54.57
N LEU A 368 -13.18 -25.26 54.06
CA LEU A 368 -14.50 -24.86 54.50
C LEU A 368 -15.54 -25.28 53.45
N PRO A 369 -16.67 -25.89 53.89
CA PRO A 369 -17.77 -26.24 53.01
C PRO A 369 -18.48 -24.99 52.47
N PRO A 370 -19.34 -25.15 51.44
CA PRO A 370 -20.15 -24.04 50.96
C PRO A 370 -21.11 -23.56 52.06
N PRO A 371 -21.37 -22.25 52.18
CA PRO A 371 -22.35 -21.74 53.11
C PRO A 371 -23.75 -22.26 52.77
N GLU A 372 -24.60 -22.47 53.79
CA GLU A 372 -25.93 -23.08 53.61
C GLU A 372 -26.80 -22.31 52.61
N GLU A 373 -26.69 -20.99 52.59
CA GLU A 373 -27.41 -20.11 51.65
C GLU A 373 -27.05 -20.40 50.17
N GLU A 374 -25.80 -20.79 49.89
CA GLU A 374 -25.33 -21.10 48.54
C GLU A 374 -25.83 -22.46 48.04
N MET A 375 -26.33 -23.33 48.94
CA MET A 375 -26.88 -24.64 48.57
C MET A 375 -28.16 -24.54 47.75
N THR A 376 -28.77 -23.35 47.62
CA THR A 376 -29.88 -23.10 46.70
C THR A 376 -29.44 -22.95 45.24
N LYS A 377 -28.15 -22.69 44.99
CA LYS A 377 -27.59 -22.44 43.65
C LYS A 377 -27.19 -23.73 42.94
N LYS A 378 -27.00 -23.63 41.61
CA LYS A 378 -26.52 -24.74 40.76
C LYS A 378 -25.04 -25.06 40.98
N GLN A 379 -24.25 -24.04 41.34
CA GLN A 379 -22.83 -24.17 41.67
C GLN A 379 -22.62 -23.73 43.12
N VAL A 380 -21.69 -24.40 43.79
CA VAL A 380 -21.31 -24.13 45.17
C VAL A 380 -19.81 -23.88 45.24
N THR A 381 -19.38 -23.11 46.25
CA THR A 381 -17.99 -22.71 46.41
C THR A 381 -17.35 -23.43 47.59
N LEU A 382 -16.25 -24.14 47.34
CA LEU A 382 -15.37 -24.67 48.38
C LEU A 382 -14.25 -23.66 48.64
N THR A 383 -13.95 -23.40 49.90
CA THR A 383 -12.93 -22.41 50.29
C THR A 383 -11.81 -23.10 51.04
N CYS A 384 -10.57 -22.90 50.60
CA CYS A 384 -9.37 -23.28 51.33
C CYS A 384 -8.75 -22.01 51.92
N MET A 385 -8.62 -21.96 53.24
CA MET A 385 -8.00 -20.88 53.99
C MET A 385 -6.61 -21.33 54.42
N VAL A 386 -5.60 -20.54 54.08
CA VAL A 386 -4.19 -20.80 54.39
C VAL A 386 -3.67 -19.62 55.19
N THR A 387 -3.24 -19.82 56.44
CA THR A 387 -2.89 -18.74 57.39
C THR A 387 -1.56 -19.03 58.10
N ASP A 388 -0.99 -18.02 58.75
CA ASP A 388 0.21 -18.11 59.60
C ASP A 388 1.44 -18.71 58.90
N PHE A 389 1.71 -18.27 57.66
CA PHE A 389 2.88 -18.74 56.90
C PHE A 389 3.89 -17.64 56.59
N MET A 390 5.16 -18.03 56.49
CA MET A 390 6.27 -17.18 56.04
C MET A 390 7.33 -18.05 55.37
N PRO A 391 7.95 -17.62 54.25
CA PRO A 391 7.74 -16.37 53.52
C PRO A 391 6.45 -16.40 52.66
N GLU A 392 6.20 -15.33 51.90
CA GLU A 392 5.01 -15.16 51.04
C GLU A 392 4.90 -16.18 49.90
N ASP A 393 6.04 -16.75 49.47
CA ASP A 393 6.10 -17.74 48.40
C ASP A 393 5.35 -19.03 48.77
N ILE A 394 4.20 -19.24 48.14
CA ILE A 394 3.35 -20.41 48.38
C ILE A 394 2.66 -20.86 47.09
N TYR A 395 2.37 -22.15 46.98
CA TYR A 395 1.57 -22.69 45.88
C TYR A 395 0.40 -23.51 46.42
N VAL A 396 -0.79 -23.23 45.91
CA VAL A 396 -2.05 -23.87 46.33
C VAL A 396 -2.79 -24.37 45.10
N GLU A 397 -3.16 -25.65 45.10
CA GLU A 397 -3.97 -26.26 44.04
C GLU A 397 -5.10 -27.13 44.63
N TRP A 398 -6.12 -27.38 43.81
CA TRP A 398 -7.19 -28.28 44.16
C TRP A 398 -7.08 -29.60 43.41
N THR A 399 -7.42 -30.68 44.09
CA THR A 399 -7.56 -32.00 43.50
C THR A 399 -8.89 -32.63 43.89
N ASN A 400 -9.41 -33.48 43.00
CA ASN A 400 -10.63 -34.25 43.19
C ASN A 400 -10.32 -35.71 42.88
N ASN A 401 -10.38 -36.58 43.89
CA ASN A 401 -10.01 -37.99 43.78
C ASN A 401 -8.65 -38.21 43.06
N GLY A 402 -7.66 -37.36 43.36
CA GLY A 402 -6.31 -37.42 42.78
C GLY A 402 -6.13 -36.72 41.42
N LYS A 403 -7.19 -36.17 40.81
CA LYS A 403 -7.11 -35.38 39.57
C LYS A 403 -7.10 -33.88 39.86
N THR A 404 -6.25 -33.12 39.20
CA THR A 404 -6.17 -31.65 39.37
C THR A 404 -7.46 -30.99 38.86
N GLU A 405 -8.05 -30.13 39.69
CA GLU A 405 -9.19 -29.28 39.33
C GLU A 405 -8.71 -27.97 38.71
N LEU A 406 -9.46 -27.44 37.74
CA LEU A 406 -9.08 -26.23 36.99
C LEU A 406 -9.90 -25.00 37.38
N ASN A 407 -11.10 -25.20 37.94
CA ASN A 407 -12.07 -24.13 38.20
C ASN A 407 -11.88 -23.48 39.58
N TYR A 408 -10.63 -23.28 39.99
CA TYR A 408 -10.30 -22.57 41.23
C TYR A 408 -9.60 -21.24 40.96
N LYS A 409 -9.68 -20.33 41.92
CA LYS A 409 -8.94 -19.06 41.93
C LYS A 409 -8.30 -18.84 43.29
N ASN A 410 -7.04 -18.47 43.28
CA ASN A 410 -6.27 -18.10 44.48
C ASN A 410 -6.29 -16.57 44.63
N THR A 411 -6.37 -16.08 45.86
CA THR A 411 -6.00 -14.70 46.18
C THR A 411 -4.48 -14.60 46.26
N GLU A 412 -3.95 -13.40 46.07
CA GLU A 412 -2.55 -13.13 46.45
C GLU A 412 -2.39 -13.28 47.97
N PRO A 413 -1.20 -13.68 48.46
CA PRO A 413 -0.86 -13.62 49.88
C PRO A 413 -1.00 -12.21 50.45
N VAL A 414 -1.66 -12.09 51.59
CA VAL A 414 -1.87 -10.83 52.30
C VAL A 414 -1.13 -10.89 53.63
N LEU A 415 -0.37 -9.83 53.94
CA LEU A 415 0.32 -9.71 55.21
C LEU A 415 -0.69 -9.49 56.35
N ASP A 416 -0.60 -10.33 57.38
CA ASP A 416 -1.39 -10.23 58.60
C ASP A 416 -0.70 -9.34 59.66
N SER A 417 -1.48 -8.96 60.66
CA SER A 417 -1.09 -8.14 61.81
C SER A 417 0.09 -8.70 62.63
N ASP A 418 0.33 -10.01 62.61
CA ASP A 418 1.41 -10.68 63.32
C ASP A 418 2.69 -10.87 62.46
N GLY A 419 2.69 -10.31 61.26
CA GLY A 419 3.77 -10.40 60.28
C GLY A 419 3.80 -11.72 59.49
N SER A 420 2.86 -12.63 59.72
CA SER A 420 2.64 -13.79 58.86
C SER A 420 1.82 -13.42 57.63
N TYR A 421 1.69 -14.36 56.69
CA TYR A 421 0.80 -14.20 55.54
C TYR A 421 -0.42 -15.12 55.65
N PHE A 422 -1.51 -14.69 55.02
CA PHE A 422 -2.68 -15.53 54.78
C PHE A 422 -3.19 -15.37 53.35
N MET A 423 -3.90 -16.38 52.84
CA MET A 423 -4.57 -16.35 51.54
C MET A 423 -5.77 -17.29 51.50
N TYR A 424 -6.62 -17.11 50.49
CA TYR A 424 -7.74 -17.99 50.21
C TYR A 424 -7.64 -18.58 48.81
N SER A 425 -8.09 -19.83 48.67
CA SER A 425 -8.37 -20.45 47.38
C SER A 425 -9.84 -20.84 47.28
N LYS A 426 -10.51 -20.42 46.21
CA LYS A 426 -11.94 -20.66 45.97
C LYS A 426 -12.11 -21.59 44.78
N LEU A 427 -12.65 -22.78 45.01
CA LEU A 427 -12.99 -23.75 43.98
C LEU A 427 -14.49 -23.74 43.73
N ARG A 428 -14.91 -23.55 42.47
CA ARG A 428 -16.33 -23.64 42.08
C ARG A 428 -16.63 -25.03 41.52
N VAL A 429 -17.62 -25.69 42.09
CA VAL A 429 -18.07 -27.02 41.65
C VAL A 429 -19.58 -27.03 41.43
N GLU A 430 -20.04 -27.93 40.57
CA GLU A 430 -21.48 -28.18 40.46
C GLU A 430 -22.00 -28.78 41.77
N LYS A 431 -23.16 -28.30 42.24
CA LYS A 431 -23.79 -28.80 43.46
C LYS A 431 -23.99 -30.31 43.42
N LYS A 432 -24.34 -30.87 42.25
CA LYS A 432 -24.47 -32.31 42.01
C LYS A 432 -23.21 -33.05 42.44
N ASN A 433 -22.05 -32.63 41.94
CA ASN A 433 -20.76 -33.27 42.20
C ASN A 433 -20.34 -33.16 43.67
N TRP A 434 -20.73 -32.08 44.35
CA TRP A 434 -20.53 -31.91 45.79
C TRP A 434 -21.41 -32.86 46.62
N VAL A 435 -22.68 -33.02 46.23
CA VAL A 435 -23.65 -33.90 46.91
C VAL A 435 -23.34 -35.38 46.66
N GLU A 436 -22.74 -35.72 45.52
CA GLU A 436 -22.31 -37.08 45.13
C GLU A 436 -21.07 -37.60 45.88
N ARG A 437 -20.64 -36.93 46.96
CA ARG A 437 -19.54 -37.33 47.86
C ARG A 437 -18.15 -37.42 47.21
N ASN A 438 -17.89 -36.60 46.19
CA ASN A 438 -16.51 -36.42 45.72
C ASN A 438 -15.62 -35.86 46.85
N SER A 439 -14.37 -36.34 46.91
CA SER A 439 -13.39 -35.87 47.89
C SER A 439 -12.55 -34.76 47.26
N TYR A 440 -12.84 -33.53 47.64
CA TYR A 440 -12.11 -32.35 47.20
C TYR A 440 -10.98 -32.05 48.18
N SER A 441 -9.78 -31.88 47.68
CA SER A 441 -8.60 -31.69 48.51
C SER A 441 -7.84 -30.44 48.09
N CYS A 442 -7.58 -29.56 49.06
CA CYS A 442 -6.67 -28.44 48.93
C CYS A 442 -5.25 -28.92 49.22
N SER A 443 -4.40 -28.85 48.20
CA SER A 443 -2.99 -29.25 48.23
C SER A 443 -2.14 -27.97 48.30
N VAL A 444 -1.34 -27.85 49.36
CA VAL A 444 -0.52 -26.67 49.64
C VAL A 444 0.95 -27.07 49.64
N VAL A 445 1.77 -26.30 48.95
CA VAL A 445 3.21 -26.48 48.81
C VAL A 445 3.90 -25.24 49.34
N HIS A 446 4.71 -25.42 50.39
CA HIS A 446 5.39 -24.34 51.12
C HIS A 446 6.64 -24.85 51.81
N GLU A 447 7.69 -24.04 51.91
CA GLU A 447 9.00 -24.47 52.44
C GLU A 447 8.99 -24.83 53.93
N GLY A 448 8.05 -24.28 54.70
CA GLY A 448 7.90 -24.55 56.13
C GLY A 448 7.21 -25.88 56.44
N LEU A 449 6.58 -26.52 55.46
CA LEU A 449 5.89 -27.78 55.65
C LEU A 449 6.86 -28.96 55.66
N HIS A 450 6.52 -30.00 56.44
CA HIS A 450 7.22 -31.28 56.35
C HIS A 450 7.07 -31.85 54.92
N ASN A 451 8.19 -32.23 54.30
CA ASN A 451 8.26 -32.62 52.87
C ASN A 451 7.73 -31.54 51.91
N HIS A 452 7.68 -30.28 52.36
CA HIS A 452 7.21 -29.12 51.62
C HIS A 452 5.76 -29.20 51.12
N HIS A 453 4.95 -30.12 51.66
CA HIS A 453 3.63 -30.41 51.12
C HIS A 453 2.64 -30.79 52.24
N THR A 454 1.40 -30.33 52.09
CA THR A 454 0.29 -30.79 52.93
C THR A 454 -1.00 -30.81 52.13
N THR A 455 -1.89 -31.73 52.47
CA THR A 455 -3.20 -31.86 51.84
C THR A 455 -4.29 -31.87 52.90
N LYS A 456 -5.34 -31.07 52.68
CA LYS A 456 -6.56 -31.09 53.48
C LYS A 456 -7.73 -31.43 52.59
N SER A 457 -8.46 -32.48 52.96
CA SER A 457 -9.61 -32.96 52.20
C SER A 457 -10.91 -32.58 52.89
N LEU A 458 -11.92 -32.31 52.09
CA LEU A 458 -13.27 -32.07 52.53
C LEU A 458 -14.23 -32.85 51.63
N SER A 459 -15.12 -33.60 52.27
CA SER A 459 -16.23 -34.29 51.63
C SER A 459 -17.48 -34.09 52.48
N ARG A 460 -18.65 -34.18 51.86
CA ARG A 460 -19.92 -34.04 52.57
C ARG A 460 -20.13 -35.22 53.53
N THR A 461 -20.19 -34.93 54.83
CA THR A 461 -20.50 -35.93 55.87
C THR A 461 -21.99 -36.31 55.85
N PRO A 462 -22.35 -37.58 56.14
CA PRO A 462 -23.75 -37.98 56.27
C PRO A 462 -24.38 -37.36 57.54
N GLY A 463 -25.53 -36.69 57.41
CA GLY A 463 -26.41 -36.37 58.55
C GLY A 463 -26.54 -34.91 58.98
N LYS A 464 -26.01 -33.93 58.25
CA LYS A 464 -26.37 -32.51 58.36
C LYS A 464 -26.61 -31.88 56.99
#